data_AF-A0A7C7XEY1-F1
#
_entry.id   AF-A0A7C7XEY1-F1
#
_cell.length_a   1.000
_cell.length_b   1.000
_cell.length_c   1.000
_cell.angle_alpha   90.00
_cell.angle_beta   90.00
_cell.angle_gamma   90.00
#
_symmetry.space_group_name_H-M   'P 1'
#
loop_
_entity.id
_entity.type
_entity.pdbx_description
1 polymer ?
#
loop_
_entity_poly.entity_id
_entity_poly.type
_entity_poly.pdbx_seq_one_letter_code
_entity_poly.pdbx_strand_id
1 'polypeptide(L)'
;VCELMAVEDLSLTEKNTGATYVRNLFNTEDRKINPRGGLIGAGHPLGATGIAQIVEITQQLQNKAKNRQVSNAKRGLTHNMSAAATSSTVLVLES
;
A
#
# COMPACT_ATOMS: atom_id res chain seq x y z
N VAL A 1 1.63 5.09 -9.09
CA VAL A 1 1.17 5.09 -10.50
C VAL A 1 0.16 3.98 -10.73
N CYS A 2 0.48 2.71 -10.46
CA CYS A 2 -0.44 1.58 -10.66
C CYS A 2 -1.40 1.31 -9.49
N GLU A 3 -1.64 2.29 -8.62
CA GLU A 3 -2.42 2.07 -7.39
C GLU A 3 -3.88 1.72 -7.68
N LEU A 4 -4.50 2.36 -8.67
CA LEU A 4 -5.91 2.13 -9.05
C LEU A 4 -6.14 0.69 -9.53
N MET A 5 -5.23 0.18 -10.37
CA MET A 5 -5.27 -1.21 -10.83
C MET A 5 -5.05 -2.17 -9.66
N ALA A 6 -4.07 -1.89 -8.78
CA ALA A 6 -3.76 -2.75 -7.66
C ALA A 6 -4.94 -2.90 -6.67
N VAL A 7 -5.70 -1.84 -6.39
CA VAL A 7 -6.87 -1.95 -5.50
C VAL A 7 -8.01 -2.75 -6.11
N GLU A 8 -8.16 -2.72 -7.43
CA GLU A 8 -9.13 -3.54 -8.15
C GLU A 8 -8.70 -5.02 -8.18
N ASP A 9 -7.43 -5.30 -8.51
CA ASP A 9 -6.90 -6.67 -8.61
C ASP A 9 -6.80 -7.37 -7.26
N LEU A 10 -6.61 -6.61 -6.18
CA LEU A 10 -6.68 -7.11 -4.80
C LEU A 10 -8.14 -7.26 -4.30
N SER A 11 -9.13 -7.00 -5.14
CA SER A 11 -10.55 -7.05 -4.82
C SER A 11 -10.93 -6.16 -3.62
N LEU A 12 -10.24 -5.02 -3.45
CA LEU A 12 -10.63 -4.00 -2.48
C LEU A 12 -11.81 -3.16 -2.99
N THR A 13 -12.02 -3.17 -4.31
CA THR A 13 -13.12 -2.53 -5.01
C THR A 13 -13.43 -3.28 -6.31
N GLU A 14 -14.53 -2.96 -6.97
CA GLU A 14 -14.94 -3.58 -8.24
C GLU A 14 -14.05 -3.13 -9.41
N LYS A 15 -14.08 -3.87 -10.52
CA LYS A 15 -13.35 -3.46 -11.73
C LYS A 15 -13.85 -2.12 -12.26
N ASN A 16 -12.92 -1.27 -12.68
CA ASN A 16 -13.15 0.09 -13.15
C ASN A 16 -13.66 1.08 -12.09
N THR A 17 -13.64 0.73 -10.79
CA THR A 17 -14.03 1.64 -9.71
C THR A 17 -12.85 2.10 -8.84
N GLY A 18 -11.61 1.73 -9.17
CA GLY A 18 -10.39 2.05 -8.42
C GLY A 18 -10.17 3.55 -8.20
N ALA A 19 -10.43 4.38 -9.22
CA ALA A 19 -10.30 5.84 -9.11
C ALA A 19 -11.25 6.43 -8.05
N THR A 20 -12.52 6.03 -8.10
CA THR A 20 -13.54 6.43 -7.14
C THR A 20 -13.21 5.91 -5.75
N TYR A 21 -12.77 4.65 -5.64
CA TYR A 21 -12.37 4.03 -4.38
C TYR A 21 -11.24 4.80 -3.70
N VAL A 22 -10.12 5.05 -4.40
CA VAL A 22 -8.97 5.78 -3.83
C VAL A 22 -9.37 7.21 -3.46
N ARG A 23 -10.18 7.87 -4.28
CA ARG A 23 -10.66 9.23 -3.97
C ARG A 23 -11.57 9.27 -2.75
N ASN A 24 -12.43 8.29 -2.57
CA ASN A 24 -13.27 8.17 -1.38
C ASN A 24 -12.45 7.80 -0.15
N LEU A 25 -11.46 6.91 -0.29
CA LEU A 25 -10.60 6.49 0.80
C LEU A 25 -9.82 7.67 1.41
N PHE A 26 -9.40 8.62 0.59
CA PHE A 26 -8.81 9.88 1.06
C PHE A 26 -9.75 10.66 1.98
N ASN A 27 -11.07 10.54 1.79
CA ASN A 27 -12.07 11.24 2.57
C ASN A 27 -12.58 10.44 3.78
N THR A 28 -12.63 9.10 3.70
CA THR A 28 -13.18 8.25 4.77
C THR A 28 -12.13 7.73 5.74
N GLU A 29 -10.88 7.61 5.27
CA GLU A 29 -9.75 7.06 6.03
C GLU A 29 -9.94 5.62 6.56
N ASP A 30 -10.95 4.90 6.08
CA ASP A 30 -11.31 3.53 6.54
C ASP A 30 -10.14 2.54 6.43
N ARG A 31 -9.24 2.79 5.46
CA ARG A 31 -7.95 2.12 5.30
C ARG A 31 -6.91 3.16 4.91
N LYS A 32 -5.65 2.86 5.19
CA LYS A 32 -4.53 3.71 4.80
C LYS A 32 -3.70 2.99 3.73
N ILE A 33 -3.71 3.54 2.52
CA ILE A 33 -2.87 3.07 1.41
C ILE A 33 -1.65 3.98 1.31
N ASN A 34 -0.47 3.38 1.15
CA ASN A 34 0.79 4.10 0.97
C ASN A 34 1.03 5.25 1.98
N PRO A 35 0.98 5.04 3.31
CA PRO A 35 1.14 6.12 4.31
C PRO A 35 2.48 6.88 4.23
N ARG A 36 3.51 6.25 3.64
CA ARG A 36 4.81 6.87 3.36
C ARG A 36 4.81 7.76 2.11
N GLY A 37 3.69 7.88 1.39
CA GLY A 37 3.58 8.58 0.11
C GLY A 37 3.74 7.69 -1.12
N GLY A 38 3.94 6.39 -0.94
CA GLY A 38 4.14 5.43 -2.04
C GLY A 38 5.37 5.76 -2.89
N LEU A 39 5.43 5.21 -4.10
CA LEU A 39 6.56 5.45 -5.02
C LEU A 39 6.63 6.92 -5.48
N ILE A 40 5.49 7.61 -5.56
CA ILE A 40 5.42 9.00 -6.03
C ILE A 40 5.97 9.95 -4.96
N GLY A 41 5.55 9.79 -3.72
CA GLY A 41 5.97 10.67 -2.61
C GLY A 41 7.31 10.30 -1.98
N ALA A 42 7.66 9.01 -1.95
CA ALA A 42 8.87 8.52 -1.27
C ALA A 42 10.02 8.10 -2.20
N GLY A 43 9.80 8.13 -3.52
CA GLY A 43 10.75 7.69 -4.53
C GLY A 43 10.70 6.17 -4.81
N HIS A 44 11.34 5.79 -5.94
CA HIS A 44 11.35 4.42 -6.46
C HIS A 44 12.76 3.96 -6.85
N PRO A 45 13.63 3.66 -5.86
CA PRO A 45 14.86 2.93 -6.13
C PRO A 45 14.53 1.49 -6.51
N LEU A 46 14.90 1.08 -7.72
CA LEU A 46 14.70 -0.28 -8.20
C LEU A 46 15.39 -1.29 -7.25
N GLY A 47 14.75 -2.44 -7.03
CA GLY A 47 15.19 -3.47 -6.08
C GLY A 47 14.91 -3.15 -4.60
N ALA A 48 15.12 -1.91 -4.16
CA ALA A 48 14.91 -1.52 -2.76
C ALA A 48 13.44 -1.23 -2.42
N THR A 49 12.60 -0.94 -3.41
CA THR A 49 11.19 -0.55 -3.19
C THR A 49 10.37 -1.62 -2.46
N GLY A 50 10.50 -2.90 -2.84
CA GLY A 50 9.77 -3.99 -2.19
C GLY A 50 10.13 -4.14 -0.72
N ILE A 51 11.42 -4.04 -0.40
CA ILE A 51 11.91 -4.05 0.99
C ILE A 51 11.37 -2.85 1.75
N ALA A 52 11.39 -1.65 1.15
CA ALA A 52 10.87 -0.44 1.79
C ALA A 52 9.36 -0.53 2.08
N GLN A 53 8.58 -1.18 1.22
CA GLN A 53 7.15 -1.45 1.47
C GLN A 53 6.94 -2.38 2.66
N ILE A 54 7.75 -3.45 2.78
CA ILE A 54 7.67 -4.38 3.93
C ILE A 54 8.06 -3.66 5.22
N VAL A 55 9.17 -2.92 5.21
CA VAL A 55 9.63 -2.13 6.36
C VAL A 55 8.56 -1.12 6.81
N GLU A 56 7.87 -0.48 5.86
CA GLU A 56 6.76 0.41 6.17
C GLU A 56 5.66 -0.31 6.96
N ILE A 57 5.17 -1.44 6.44
CA ILE A 57 4.10 -2.20 7.10
C ILE A 57 4.55 -2.75 8.46
N THR A 58 5.78 -3.26 8.56
CA THR A 58 6.35 -3.71 9.85
C THR A 58 6.39 -2.58 10.87
N GLN A 59 6.80 -1.37 10.49
CA GLN A 59 6.80 -0.22 11.40
C GLN A 59 5.38 0.20 11.81
N GLN A 60 4.40 0.11 10.91
CA GLN A 60 3.00 0.39 11.25
C GLN A 60 2.47 -0.59 12.30
N LEU A 61 2.70 -1.89 12.09
CA LEU A 61 2.26 -2.96 13.00
C LEU A 61 2.97 -2.91 14.37
N GLN A 62 4.23 -2.45 14.40
CA GLN A 62 4.99 -2.27 15.63
C GLN A 62 4.71 -0.94 16.36
N ASN A 63 3.82 -0.10 15.82
CA ASN A 63 3.53 1.23 16.35
C ASN A 63 4.77 2.16 16.39
N LYS A 64 5.63 2.07 15.37
CA LYS A 64 6.91 2.80 15.23
C LYS A 64 6.95 3.70 13.99
N ALA A 65 5.80 3.98 13.38
CA ALA A 65 5.70 4.74 12.14
C ALA A 65 5.77 6.28 12.30
N LYS A 66 6.09 6.80 13.49
CA LYS A 66 6.24 8.25 13.77
C LYS A 66 4.98 9.03 13.32
N ASN A 67 5.15 10.18 12.66
CA ASN A 67 4.06 11.09 12.27
C ASN A 67 3.07 10.50 11.24
N ARG A 68 3.36 9.33 10.66
CA ARG A 68 2.49 8.65 9.68
C ARG A 68 1.87 7.37 10.26
N GLN A 69 1.87 7.22 11.58
CA GLN A 69 1.31 6.06 12.27
C GLN A 69 -0.19 5.93 12.02
N VAL A 70 -0.60 4.75 11.57
CA VAL A 70 -2.02 4.37 11.43
C VAL A 70 -2.53 3.85 12.77
N SER A 71 -3.70 4.33 13.20
CA SER A 71 -4.34 3.89 14.44
C SER A 71 -4.80 2.44 14.34
N ASN A 72 -4.60 1.67 15.40
CA ASN A 72 -5.10 0.29 15.55
C ASN A 72 -4.75 -0.66 14.39
N ALA A 73 -3.61 -0.47 13.72
CA ALA A 73 -3.17 -1.38 12.67
C ALA A 73 -2.84 -2.77 13.25
N LYS A 74 -3.57 -3.80 12.82
CA LYS A 74 -3.37 -5.22 13.20
C LYS A 74 -2.92 -6.11 12.05
N ARG A 75 -3.22 -5.69 10.83
CA ARG A 75 -2.92 -6.39 9.58
C ARG A 75 -2.44 -5.38 8.57
N GLY A 76 -1.44 -5.76 7.79
CA GLY A 76 -0.97 -4.97 6.66
C GLY A 76 -0.71 -5.86 5.45
N LEU A 77 -0.80 -5.26 4.26
CA LEU A 77 -0.56 -5.93 3.00
C LEU A 77 0.45 -5.13 2.19
N THR A 78 1.42 -5.82 1.62
CA THR A 78 2.29 -5.25 0.58
C THR A 78 1.97 -5.91 -0.75
N HIS A 79 1.75 -5.11 -1.79
CA HIS A 79 1.68 -5.57 -3.17
C HIS A 79 2.82 -4.89 -3.94
N ASN A 80 3.86 -5.66 -4.24
CA ASN A 80 4.98 -5.23 -5.04
C ASN A 80 4.85 -5.80 -6.45
N MET A 81 4.63 -4.92 -7.43
CA MET A 81 4.49 -5.27 -8.83
C MET A 81 5.76 -4.87 -9.59
N SER A 82 6.31 -5.78 -10.37
CA SER A 82 7.58 -5.59 -11.09
C SER A 82 7.39 -5.63 -12.61
N ALA A 83 8.26 -4.92 -13.32
CA ALA A 83 8.20 -4.71 -14.77
C ALA A 83 6.79 -4.23 -15.21
N ALA A 84 6.31 -4.67 -16.37
CA ALA A 84 4.97 -4.35 -16.86
C ALA A 84 3.91 -5.30 -16.28
N ALA A 85 3.86 -5.43 -14.95
CA ALA A 85 2.98 -6.35 -14.23
C ALA A 85 3.17 -7.85 -14.58
N THR A 86 4.34 -8.24 -15.10
CA THR A 86 4.64 -9.63 -15.45
C THR A 86 4.90 -10.51 -14.23
N SER A 87 5.18 -9.87 -13.08
CA SER A 87 5.43 -10.56 -11.82
C SER A 87 5.01 -9.67 -10.66
N SER A 88 4.33 -10.25 -9.68
CA SER A 88 3.92 -9.58 -8.46
C SER A 88 4.23 -10.43 -7.25
N THR A 89 4.54 -9.78 -6.14
CA THR A 89 4.67 -10.39 -4.82
C THR A 89 3.67 -9.74 -3.88
N VAL A 90 2.87 -10.55 -3.21
CA VAL A 90 1.91 -10.12 -2.19
C VAL A 90 2.32 -10.75 -0.87
N LEU A 91 2.41 -9.94 0.18
CA LEU A 91 2.64 -10.41 1.55
C LEU A 91 1.58 -9.83 2.46
N VAL A 92 1.09 -10.66 3.39
CA VAL A 92 0.22 -10.26 4.49
C VAL A 92 1.02 -10.38 5.78
N LEU A 93 1.05 -9.31 6.57
CA LEU A 93 1.74 -9.24 7.85
C LEU A 93 0.71 -8.97 8.95
N GLU A 94 0.87 -9.59 10.10
CA GLU A 94 0.01 -9.42 11.27
C GLU A 94 0.85 -9.17 12.53
N SER A 95 0.30 -8.43 13.49
CA SER A 95 0.93 -8.11 14.78
C SER A 95 0.60 -9.12 15.88
#